data_AF-A0AAP8HVJ1-F1
#
_entry.id   AF-A0AAP8HVJ1-F1
#
_cell.length_a   1.000
_cell.length_b   1.000
_cell.length_c   1.000
_cell.angle_alpha   90.00
_cell.angle_beta   90.00
_cell.angle_gamma   90.00
#
_symmetry.space_group_name_H-M   'P 1'
#
loop_
_entity.id
_entity.type
_entity.pdbx_description
1 polymer ?
#
loop_
_entity_poly.entity_id
_entity_poly.type
_entity_poly.pdbx_seq_one_letter_code
_entity_poly.pdbx_strand_id
1 'polypeptide(L)'
;RDAWPGIRPDVLSGFQHQLSLDFQRTVERFLALQTLGTESARQDARQLKAVVLNQPTPSVEVLNGGLEILRTADLRAPLAELNLPLLRIYGYLDGLVPRKVAELLDA
;
A
#
# COMPACT_ATOMS: atom_id res chain seq x y z
N ARG A 1 -14.64 -10.57 3.73
CA ARG A 1 -13.66 -9.51 3.36
C ARG A 1 -14.37 -8.21 2.97
N ASP A 2 -15.61 -8.27 2.50
CA ASP A 2 -16.33 -7.13 1.89
C ASP A 2 -16.62 -5.96 2.84
N ALA A 3 -16.53 -6.17 4.16
CA ALA A 3 -16.70 -5.11 5.16
C ALA A 3 -15.38 -4.44 5.61
N TRP A 4 -14.22 -4.89 5.13
CA TRP A 4 -12.94 -4.28 5.51
C TRP A 4 -12.73 -2.98 4.75
N PRO A 5 -12.49 -1.83 5.42
CA PRO A 5 -12.41 -0.53 4.76
C PRO A 5 -11.06 -0.29 4.06
N GLY A 6 -10.30 -1.32 3.70
CA GLY A 6 -8.99 -1.19 3.04
C GLY A 6 -9.09 -1.00 1.53
N ILE A 7 -7.93 -1.02 0.86
CA ILE A 7 -7.86 -1.01 -0.61
C ILE A 7 -8.70 -2.14 -1.20
N ARG A 8 -9.50 -1.82 -2.22
CA ARG A 8 -10.35 -2.81 -2.85
C ARG A 8 -9.51 -3.76 -3.73
N PRO A 9 -9.83 -5.06 -3.78
CA PRO A 9 -9.06 -6.04 -4.57
C PRO A 9 -8.97 -5.73 -6.07
N ASP A 10 -10.01 -5.13 -6.66
CA ASP A 10 -10.06 -4.70 -8.07
C ASP A 10 -9.01 -3.62 -8.38
N VAL A 11 -8.78 -2.70 -7.43
CA VAL A 11 -7.75 -1.67 -7.56
C VAL A 11 -6.36 -2.30 -7.61
N LEU A 12 -6.07 -3.26 -6.73
CA LEU A 12 -4.80 -4.00 -6.73
C LEU A 12 -4.59 -4.82 -8.02
N SER A 13 -5.64 -5.46 -8.54
CA SER A 13 -5.58 -6.19 -9.81
C SER A 13 -5.29 -5.26 -10.98
N GLY A 14 -5.88 -4.06 -10.99
CA GLY A 14 -5.55 -3.02 -11.97
C GLY A 14 -4.08 -2.59 -11.93
N PHE A 15 -3.49 -2.49 -10.74
CA PHE A 15 -2.06 -2.21 -10.58
C PHE A 15 -1.17 -3.34 -11.10
N GLN A 16 -1.51 -4.61 -10.84
CA GLN A 16 -0.78 -5.77 -11.36
C GLN A 16 -0.72 -5.72 -12.90
N HIS A 17 -1.86 -5.49 -13.54
CA HIS A 17 -1.92 -5.40 -15.00
C HIS A 17 -1.08 -4.23 -15.53
N GLN A 18 -1.19 -3.04 -14.93
CA GLN A 18 -0.47 -1.86 -15.39
C GLN A 18 1.05 -1.95 -15.18
N LEU A 19 1.52 -2.62 -14.12
CA LEU A 19 2.96 -2.83 -13.89
C LEU A 19 3.62 -3.66 -15.00
N SER A 20 2.87 -4.60 -15.60
CA SER A 20 3.38 -5.39 -16.73
C SER A 20 3.49 -4.59 -18.04
N LEU A 21 2.76 -3.48 -18.16
CA LEU A 21 2.70 -2.65 -19.36
C LEU A 21 3.63 -1.43 -19.27
N ASP A 22 3.60 -0.72 -18.14
CA ASP A 22 4.39 0.49 -17.91
C ASP A 22 4.79 0.57 -16.43
N PHE A 23 5.93 -0.03 -16.11
CA PHE A 23 6.45 -0.08 -14.75
C PHE A 23 6.60 1.31 -14.14
N GLN A 24 7.32 2.21 -14.82
CA GLN A 24 7.65 3.53 -14.26
C GLN A 24 6.41 4.34 -13.94
N ARG A 25 5.46 4.45 -14.89
CA ARG A 25 4.23 5.20 -14.68
C ARG A 25 3.36 4.58 -13.59
N THR A 26 3.31 3.25 -13.53
CA THR A 26 2.46 2.57 -12.55
C THR A 26 2.99 2.71 -11.13
N VAL A 27 4.32 2.62 -10.95
CA VAL A 27 4.99 2.94 -9.69
C VAL A 27 4.73 4.38 -9.29
N GLU A 28 4.85 5.34 -10.21
CA GLU A 28 4.54 6.74 -9.92
C GLU A 28 3.12 6.95 -9.42
N ARG A 29 2.13 6.32 -10.07
CA ARG A 29 0.73 6.39 -9.64
C ARG A 29 0.54 5.77 -8.27
N PHE A 30 1.20 4.64 -8.00
CA PHE A 30 1.11 3.97 -6.70
C PHE A 30 1.73 4.82 -5.57
N LEU A 31 2.90 5.41 -5.80
CA LEU A 31 3.57 6.29 -4.84
C LEU A 31 2.77 7.59 -4.63
N ALA A 32 2.16 8.14 -5.68
CA ALA A 32 1.31 9.31 -5.55
C ALA A 32 0.12 9.06 -4.61
N LEU A 33 -0.49 7.87 -4.63
CA LEU A 33 -1.59 7.52 -3.72
C LEU A 33 -1.18 7.58 -2.23
N GLN A 34 0.10 7.36 -1.93
CA GLN A 34 0.62 7.37 -0.56
C GLN A 34 0.81 8.79 0.00
N THR A 35 0.90 9.79 -0.86
CA THR A 35 1.19 11.18 -0.46
C THR A 35 0.01 12.11 -0.70
N LEU A 36 -1.12 11.61 -1.22
CA LEU A 36 -2.31 12.43 -1.49
C LEU A 36 -2.82 13.13 -0.22
N GLY A 37 -3.12 14.42 -0.36
CA GLY A 37 -3.74 15.23 0.69
C GLY A 37 -2.76 15.95 1.62
N THR A 38 -1.47 15.61 1.62
CA THR A 38 -0.47 16.35 2.40
C THR A 38 -0.07 17.65 1.69
N GLU A 39 0.38 18.66 2.45
CA GLU A 39 0.88 19.92 1.88
C GLU A 39 2.13 19.69 1.02
N SER A 40 2.95 18.71 1.39
CA SER A 40 4.18 18.28 0.70
C SER A 40 3.95 17.18 -0.33
N ALA A 41 2.70 16.83 -0.68
CA ALA A 41 2.36 15.66 -1.49
C ALA A 41 3.22 15.47 -2.74
N ARG A 42 3.46 16.56 -3.48
CA ARG A 42 4.27 16.57 -4.71
C ARG A 42 5.75 16.36 -4.43
N GLN A 43 6.27 16.92 -3.35
CA GLN A 43 7.67 16.78 -2.96
C GLN A 43 7.93 15.37 -2.46
N ASP A 44 7.06 14.84 -1.61
CA ASP A 44 7.17 13.49 -1.05
C ASP A 44 7.09 12.44 -2.16
N ALA A 45 6.14 12.57 -3.09
CA ALA A 45 6.02 11.68 -4.24
C ALA A 45 7.29 11.68 -5.12
N ARG A 46 7.92 12.86 -5.31
CA ARG A 46 9.19 12.95 -6.05
C ARG A 46 10.34 12.29 -5.31
N GLN A 47 10.42 12.47 -3.99
CA GLN A 47 11.45 11.84 -3.16
C GLN A 47 11.33 10.32 -3.19
N LEU A 48 10.12 9.78 -2.97
CA LEU A 48 9.85 8.35 -3.06
C LEU A 48 10.16 7.81 -4.45
N LYS A 49 9.75 8.52 -5.51
CA LYS A 49 10.08 8.17 -6.90
C LYS A 49 11.59 8.08 -7.11
N ALA A 50 12.34 9.08 -6.65
CA ALA A 50 13.79 9.10 -6.80
C ALA A 50 14.45 7.90 -6.10
N VAL A 51 13.99 7.54 -4.90
CA VAL A 51 14.48 6.35 -4.17
C VAL A 51 14.23 5.07 -4.96
N VAL A 52 13.02 4.88 -5.49
CA VAL A 52 12.67 3.66 -6.24
C VAL A 52 13.38 3.57 -7.58
N LEU A 53 13.48 4.68 -8.33
CA LEU A 53 14.13 4.69 -9.64
C LEU A 53 15.66 4.65 -9.58
N ASN A 54 16.25 4.92 -8.41
CA ASN A 54 17.69 4.74 -8.18
C ASN A 54 18.07 3.26 -7.91
N GLN A 55 17.10 2.35 -7.86
CA GLN A 55 17.32 0.92 -7.71
C GLN A 55 17.14 0.20 -9.07
N PRO A 56 17.77 -0.96 -9.27
CA PRO A 56 17.46 -1.82 -10.41
C PRO A 56 15.96 -2.13 -10.47
N THR A 57 15.39 -2.08 -11.67
CA THR A 57 13.98 -2.41 -11.85
C THR A 57 13.76 -3.89 -11.52
N PRO A 58 12.87 -4.22 -10.55
CA PRO A 58 12.56 -5.60 -10.22
C PRO A 58 11.85 -6.29 -11.39
N SER A 59 11.90 -7.62 -11.43
CA SER A 59 11.16 -8.37 -12.44
C SER A 59 9.64 -8.25 -12.22
N VAL A 60 8.87 -8.49 -13.29
CA VAL A 60 7.41 -8.43 -13.25
C VAL A 60 6.85 -9.45 -12.26
N GLU A 61 7.48 -10.62 -12.13
CA GLU A 61 7.09 -11.68 -11.20
C GLU A 61 7.22 -11.22 -9.74
N VAL A 62 8.29 -10.50 -9.40
CA VAL A 62 8.51 -9.96 -8.05
C VAL A 62 7.40 -8.96 -7.69
N LEU A 63 7.08 -8.07 -8.62
CA LEU A 63 6.04 -7.05 -8.43
C LEU A 63 4.65 -7.67 -8.27
N ASN A 64 4.32 -8.62 -9.14
CA ASN A 64 3.06 -9.34 -9.07
C ASN A 64 2.93 -10.13 -7.77
N GLY A 65 4.02 -10.76 -7.32
CA GLY A 65 4.08 -11.44 -6.02
C GLY A 65 3.82 -10.50 -4.86
N GLY A 66 4.41 -9.31 -4.86
CA GLY A 66 4.17 -8.29 -3.82
C GLY A 66 2.71 -7.84 -3.75
N LEU A 67 2.09 -7.56 -4.91
CA LEU A 67 0.66 -7.21 -4.97
C LEU A 67 -0.26 -8.37 -4.60
N GLU A 68 0.14 -9.60 -4.90
CA GLU A 68 -0.60 -10.80 -4.50
C GLU A 68 -0.59 -10.99 -2.98
N ILE A 69 0.54 -10.72 -2.32
CA ILE A 69 0.62 -10.70 -0.85
C ILE A 69 -0.37 -9.67 -0.30
N LEU A 70 -0.36 -8.43 -0.81
CA LEU A 70 -1.30 -7.39 -0.36
C LEU A 70 -2.77 -7.78 -0.58
N ARG A 71 -3.06 -8.50 -1.66
CA ARG A 71 -4.41 -8.94 -2.02
C ARG A 71 -4.92 -10.09 -1.14
N THR A 72 -4.03 -10.97 -0.70
CA THR A 72 -4.41 -12.26 -0.11
C THR A 72 -4.06 -12.43 1.36
N ALA A 73 -3.06 -11.72 1.87
CA ALA A 73 -2.67 -11.79 3.26
C ALA A 73 -3.77 -11.20 4.15
N ASP A 74 -4.13 -11.94 5.20
CA ASP A 74 -5.04 -11.48 6.25
C ASP A 74 -4.46 -11.88 7.60
N LEU A 75 -3.81 -10.91 8.25
CA LEU A 75 -3.10 -11.13 9.50
C LEU A 75 -3.90 -10.68 10.73
N ARG A 76 -5.18 -10.32 10.57
CA ARG A 76 -5.99 -9.76 11.67
C ARG A 76 -6.14 -10.75 12.83
N ALA A 77 -6.44 -12.01 12.52
CA ALA A 77 -6.53 -13.07 13.53
C ALA A 77 -5.19 -13.38 14.22
N PRO A 78 -4.10 -13.72 13.50
CA PRO A 78 -2.84 -14.06 14.16
C PRO A 78 -2.20 -12.90 14.92
N LEU A 79 -2.39 -11.64 14.48
CA LEU A 79 -1.89 -10.49 15.22
C LEU A 79 -2.65 -10.23 16.53
N ALA A 80 -3.92 -10.66 16.62
CA ALA A 80 -4.70 -10.56 17.85
C ALA A 80 -4.22 -11.52 18.95
N GLU A 81 -3.44 -12.55 18.60
CA GLU A 81 -2.90 -13.53 19.54
C GLU A 81 -1.56 -13.08 20.17
N LEU A 82 -0.99 -11.97 19.71
CA LEU A 82 0.30 -11.47 20.21
C LEU A 82 0.16 -10.88 21.62
N ASN A 83 0.91 -11.43 22.57
CA ASN A 83 0.94 -10.99 23.97
C ASN A 83 2.13 -10.06 24.29
N LEU A 84 2.58 -9.28 23.32
CA LEU A 84 3.70 -8.34 23.46
C LEU A 84 3.26 -6.91 23.12
N PRO A 85 3.99 -5.87 23.59
CA PRO A 85 3.70 -4.50 23.20
C PRO A 85 3.73 -4.33 21.67
N LEU A 86 2.61 -3.89 21.10
CA LEU A 86 2.44 -3.67 19.65
C LEU A 86 2.06 -2.20 19.39
N LEU A 87 2.97 -1.43 18.79
CA LEU A 87 2.70 -0.07 18.34
C LEU A 87 2.24 -0.08 16.88
N ARG A 88 1.10 0.56 16.60
CA ARG A 88 0.58 0.76 15.25
C ARG A 88 0.51 2.26 14.97
N ILE A 89 1.12 2.70 13.86
CA ILE A 89 1.16 4.11 13.45
C ILE A 89 0.37 4.25 12.15
N TYR A 90 -0.52 5.24 12.11
CA TYR A 90 -1.39 5.49 10.96
C TYR A 90 -1.28 6.95 10.52
N GLY A 91 -1.26 7.18 9.20
CA GLY A 91 -1.41 8.50 8.62
C GLY A 91 -2.88 8.89 8.57
N TYR A 92 -3.24 10.08 9.06
CA TYR A 92 -4.63 10.55 9.02
C TYR A 92 -5.18 10.69 7.59
N LEU A 93 -4.31 11.02 6.64
CA LEU A 93 -4.63 11.22 5.22
C LEU A 93 -4.25 10.03 4.34
N ASP A 94 -3.96 8.86 4.94
CA ASP A 94 -3.56 7.68 4.19
C ASP A 94 -4.68 7.19 3.26
N GLY A 95 -4.42 7.23 1.94
CA GLY A 95 -5.36 6.83 0.90
C GLY A 95 -5.42 5.32 0.64
N LEU A 96 -4.49 4.54 1.20
CA LEU A 96 -4.41 3.09 1.05
C LEU A 96 -4.92 2.35 2.29
N VAL A 97 -4.63 2.89 3.49
CA VAL A 97 -5.05 2.35 4.78
C VAL A 97 -5.95 3.37 5.50
N PRO A 98 -7.27 3.31 5.31
CA PRO A 98 -8.15 4.31 5.89
C PRO A 98 -8.14 4.27 7.42
N ARG A 99 -8.15 5.45 8.05
CA ARG A 99 -8.10 5.62 9.51
C ARG A 99 -9.10 4.75 10.29
N LYS A 100 -10.24 4.42 9.69
CA LYS A 100 -11.29 3.57 10.29
C LYS A 100 -10.75 2.19 10.66
N VAL A 101 -9.71 1.71 9.97
CA VAL A 101 -9.03 0.46 10.30
C VAL A 101 -8.46 0.48 11.72
N ALA A 102 -7.91 1.61 12.18
CA ALA A 102 -7.34 1.72 13.52
C ALA A 102 -8.40 1.44 14.59
N GLU A 103 -9.55 2.12 14.51
CA GLU A 103 -10.68 1.93 15.43
C GLU A 103 -11.20 0.49 15.41
N LEU A 104 -11.29 -0.14 14.22
CA LEU A 104 -11.74 -1.53 14.08
C LEU A 104 -10.76 -2.56 14.66
N LEU A 105 -9.47 -2.22 14.78
CA LEU A 105 -8.44 -3.09 15.34
C LEU A 105 -8.14 -2.77 16.82
N ASP A 106 -8.67 -1.67 17.35
CA ASP A 106 -8.66 -1.34 18.78
C ASP A 106 -9.84 -1.99 19.52
N ALA A 107 -10.95 -2.25 18.81
CA ALA A 107 -12.16 -2.90 19.31
C ALA A 107 -11.99 -4.41 19.52
#